data_AF-A0A3A9ERL3-F1
#
_entry.id   AF-A0A3A9ERL3-F1
#
_cell.length_a   1.000
_cell.length_b   1.000
_cell.length_c   1.000
_cell.angle_alpha   90.00
_cell.angle_beta   90.00
_cell.angle_gamma   90.00
#
_symmetry.space_group_name_H-M   'P 1'
#
loop_
_entity.id
_entity.type
_entity.pdbx_description
1 polymer ?
#
loop_
_entity_poly.entity_id
_entity_poly.type
_entity_poly.pdbx_seq_one_letter_code
_entity_poly.pdbx_strand_id
1 'polypeptide(L)'
;MRKEGRLFIRKKASPGLRNPSALCARQAASGFQETFFSCKKFPLDASRQCTFKNCASQEFKDKTLGLCPKPYQGLRHPWTRQCVELFPLSQRSAQNLSQFARWVWCSAISQRTHSRAQKKSTKRRPTLLHTIRNEILTVSIHSLGAQLSSIRANGTEYLWQGDPEIWADQAPVLFPYVARLTKEQYHYGGETYSLPIHGFAKDSEFAFSQESPQAMAFSLSDSPETRRAYPFPFRFTVSYRLEGNRLIQGFLVENPGPDTMFFGLGGHPGFRVPLEEGLRFEDYRVELSPEAQPVRVGFTPQCFLNGQDKPYPLESGVLPLSHSLFDEDAIVLREPGCGARLYSPRGGRAVAVDFPGFPYLGLWHRPHTSAPYVCIEPWCSLPSRQDLVEDLAEQPSLLSLPAGETLGREIIFTFD
;
A
#
# COMPACT_ATOMS: atom_id res chain seq x y z
N MET A 1 -6.39 -83.15 3.44
CA MET A 1 -5.78 -83.46 2.13
C MET A 1 -5.43 -82.16 1.42
N ARG A 2 -4.23 -82.13 0.83
CA ARG A 2 -3.60 -81.01 0.11
C ARG A 2 -4.20 -80.80 -1.29
N LYS A 3 -4.19 -79.55 -1.78
CA LYS A 3 -3.37 -79.03 -2.91
C LYS A 3 -3.88 -77.62 -3.24
N GLU A 4 -3.13 -76.56 -2.92
CA GLU A 4 -2.03 -75.96 -3.69
C GLU A 4 -2.46 -75.35 -5.04
N GLY A 5 -2.29 -74.02 -5.14
CA GLY A 5 -2.29 -73.24 -6.37
C GLY A 5 -1.64 -71.88 -6.11
N ARG A 6 -0.42 -71.71 -6.64
CA ARG A 6 0.56 -70.66 -6.38
C ARG A 6 0.27 -69.31 -7.07
N LEU A 7 0.59 -68.24 -6.34
CA LEU A 7 1.45 -67.09 -6.71
C LEU A 7 1.00 -66.18 -7.88
N PHE A 8 0.91 -64.86 -7.63
CA PHE A 8 1.86 -63.87 -8.17
C PHE A 8 1.61 -62.47 -7.58
N ILE A 9 2.59 -61.99 -6.82
CA ILE A 9 2.72 -60.60 -6.39
C ILE A 9 3.11 -59.77 -7.60
N ARG A 10 2.27 -58.82 -8.01
CA ARG A 10 2.67 -57.72 -8.90
C ARG A 10 2.94 -56.47 -8.07
N LYS A 11 4.23 -56.10 -8.00
CA LYS A 11 4.69 -54.76 -7.65
C LYS A 11 3.97 -53.76 -8.58
N LYS A 12 3.15 -52.87 -8.02
CA LYS A 12 2.68 -51.69 -8.76
C LYS A 12 3.86 -50.73 -8.88
N ALA A 13 4.25 -50.46 -10.12
CA ALA A 13 5.19 -49.42 -10.47
C ALA A 13 4.62 -48.04 -10.14
N SER A 14 5.45 -47.19 -9.53
CA SER A 14 5.22 -45.78 -9.33
C SER A 14 5.12 -45.05 -10.68
N PRO A 15 4.10 -44.20 -10.92
CA PRO A 15 4.21 -43.11 -11.88
C PRO A 15 4.83 -41.90 -11.17
N GLY A 16 5.84 -41.32 -11.81
CA GLY A 16 6.70 -40.29 -11.26
C GLY A 16 6.00 -39.02 -10.78
N LEU A 17 6.63 -38.42 -9.77
CA LEU A 17 6.47 -37.04 -9.34
C LEU A 17 6.47 -36.10 -10.54
N ARG A 18 5.35 -35.42 -10.78
CA ARG A 18 5.32 -34.17 -11.54
C ARG A 18 5.32 -33.02 -10.53
N ASN A 19 6.28 -32.13 -10.68
CA ASN A 19 6.37 -30.84 -9.99
C ASN A 19 5.04 -30.07 -10.06
N PRO A 20 4.46 -29.62 -8.92
CA PRO A 20 3.38 -28.65 -8.92
C PRO A 20 3.98 -27.24 -8.90
N SER A 21 4.56 -26.80 -10.02
CA SER A 21 5.05 -25.41 -10.17
C SER A 21 4.76 -24.79 -11.54
N ALA A 22 3.78 -25.33 -12.28
CA ALA A 22 3.50 -24.88 -13.65
C ALA A 22 2.02 -24.61 -13.96
N LEU A 23 1.14 -24.47 -12.96
CA LEU A 23 -0.29 -24.25 -13.16
C LEU A 23 -0.78 -22.81 -12.93
N CYS A 24 0.10 -21.87 -12.57
CA CYS A 24 -0.24 -20.44 -12.48
C CYS A 24 0.33 -19.59 -13.65
N ALA A 25 0.97 -20.22 -14.64
CA ALA A 25 1.64 -19.51 -15.75
C ALA A 25 0.99 -19.72 -17.14
N ARG A 26 -0.24 -20.24 -17.20
CA ARG A 26 -0.98 -20.41 -18.46
C ARG A 26 -2.42 -19.95 -18.35
N GLN A 27 -2.61 -18.69 -17.97
CA GLN A 27 -3.87 -17.97 -18.21
C GLN A 27 -3.70 -16.45 -18.33
N ALA A 28 -2.50 -16.00 -18.74
CA ALA A 28 -2.22 -14.62 -19.11
C ALA A 28 -1.54 -14.57 -20.48
N ALA A 29 -2.22 -15.07 -21.51
CA ALA A 29 -1.80 -14.94 -22.90
C ALA A 29 -3.00 -15.16 -23.82
N SER A 30 -3.94 -14.22 -23.85
CA SER A 30 -4.78 -13.91 -25.02
C SER A 30 -5.73 -12.77 -24.65
N GLY A 31 -5.70 -11.69 -25.43
CA GLY A 31 -6.70 -10.63 -25.32
C GLY A 31 -6.20 -9.21 -25.13
N PHE A 32 -5.03 -8.84 -25.68
CA PHE A 32 -4.79 -7.43 -26.01
C PHE A 32 -5.18 -7.22 -27.49
N GLN A 33 -6.44 -6.88 -27.72
CA GLN A 33 -6.83 -6.18 -28.95
C GLN A 33 -6.83 -4.69 -28.61
N GLU A 34 -5.72 -4.03 -28.96
CA GLU A 34 -5.65 -2.58 -28.99
C GLU A 34 -6.70 -2.05 -29.98
N THR A 35 -7.69 -1.36 -29.44
CA THR A 35 -8.41 -0.33 -30.18
C THR A 35 -8.41 0.90 -29.30
N PHE A 36 -7.71 1.96 -29.71
CA PHE A 36 -8.34 3.21 -30.12
C PHE A 36 -7.28 4.28 -30.51
N PHE A 37 -7.34 4.64 -31.79
CA PHE A 37 -7.20 5.97 -32.41
C PHE A 37 -5.94 6.82 -32.18
N SER A 38 -5.11 6.78 -33.22
CA SER A 38 -4.16 7.79 -33.65
C SER A 38 -4.76 9.20 -33.72
N CYS A 39 -4.06 10.15 -33.10
CA CYS A 39 -4.18 11.56 -33.40
C CYS A 39 -2.77 12.10 -33.70
N LYS A 40 -2.45 12.32 -34.98
CA LYS A 40 -1.88 13.57 -35.52
C LYS A 40 -1.27 13.44 -36.93
N LYS A 41 -1.65 14.41 -37.77
CA LYS A 41 -0.87 15.24 -38.71
C LYS A 41 -0.04 14.55 -39.83
N PHE A 42 -0.43 14.86 -41.07
CA PHE A 42 0.42 14.91 -42.27
C PHE A 42 1.32 16.18 -42.27
N PRO A 43 2.32 16.31 -43.18
CA PRO A 43 3.56 15.54 -43.21
C PRO A 43 4.80 16.47 -43.28
N LEU A 44 5.99 15.97 -42.96
CA LEU A 44 7.23 16.52 -43.53
C LEU A 44 8.15 15.35 -43.92
N ASP A 45 8.52 15.41 -45.19
CA ASP A 45 9.38 14.52 -45.94
C ASP A 45 10.85 14.68 -45.53
N ALA A 46 11.60 13.56 -45.50
CA ALA A 46 12.92 13.42 -46.10
C ALA A 46 13.64 12.17 -45.56
N SER A 47 13.67 11.17 -46.44
CA SER A 47 14.68 10.12 -46.59
C SER A 47 15.99 10.20 -45.77
N ARG A 48 16.37 9.07 -45.16
CA ARG A 48 17.72 8.48 -45.32
C ARG A 48 17.74 7.04 -44.80
N GLN A 49 17.94 6.13 -45.74
CA GLN A 49 18.35 4.74 -45.52
C GLN A 49 19.77 4.72 -44.92
N CYS A 50 20.00 3.81 -43.96
CA CYS A 50 21.29 3.12 -43.82
C CYS A 50 21.06 1.81 -43.07
N THR A 51 21.06 0.73 -43.84
CA THR A 51 21.28 -0.65 -43.40
C THR A 51 22.72 -0.81 -42.92
N PHE A 52 22.98 -1.60 -41.87
CA PHE A 52 23.93 -2.72 -41.93
C PHE A 52 23.81 -3.64 -40.69
N LYS A 53 24.13 -4.91 -40.95
CA LYS A 53 23.96 -6.13 -40.16
C LYS A 53 24.94 -6.28 -39.00
N ASN A 54 24.47 -7.01 -37.98
CA ASN A 54 25.15 -8.01 -37.15
C ASN A 54 26.62 -8.33 -37.47
N CYS A 55 27.45 -8.36 -36.43
CA CYS A 55 28.27 -9.53 -36.15
C CYS A 55 28.59 -9.62 -34.65
N ALA A 56 28.39 -10.82 -34.11
CA ALA A 56 28.82 -11.25 -32.79
C ALA A 56 30.35 -11.45 -32.75
N SER A 57 30.95 -11.36 -31.57
CA SER A 57 31.63 -12.49 -30.89
C SER A 57 32.82 -12.08 -30.03
N GLN A 58 32.86 -12.67 -28.84
CA GLN A 58 34.01 -13.22 -28.10
C GLN A 58 34.97 -12.31 -27.32
N GLU A 59 34.76 -12.38 -26.00
CA GLU A 59 35.72 -12.73 -24.93
C GLU A 59 37.23 -12.70 -25.22
N PHE A 60 37.96 -12.02 -24.34
CA PHE A 60 39.31 -12.44 -23.91
C PHE A 60 39.49 -12.22 -22.40
N LYS A 61 40.01 -13.25 -21.74
CA LYS A 61 40.33 -13.35 -20.30
C LYS A 61 41.74 -12.82 -19.98
N ASP A 62 41.88 -12.40 -18.72
CA ASP A 62 43.05 -12.53 -17.81
C ASP A 62 44.42 -11.93 -18.21
N LYS A 63 44.92 -10.98 -17.41
CA LYS A 63 45.98 -11.21 -16.39
C LYS A 63 46.52 -9.90 -15.77
N THR A 64 46.30 -9.80 -14.46
CA THR A 64 47.24 -9.51 -13.35
C THR A 64 48.31 -8.40 -13.39
N LEU A 65 48.42 -7.76 -12.20
CA LEU A 65 49.57 -7.15 -11.51
C LEU A 65 49.81 -5.64 -11.68
N GLY A 66 49.85 -4.93 -10.55
CA GLY A 66 50.72 -3.76 -10.40
C GLY A 66 50.21 -2.58 -9.55
N LEU A 67 50.20 -2.75 -8.22
CA LEU A 67 50.63 -1.79 -7.19
C LEU A 67 50.11 -0.33 -7.20
N CYS A 68 49.41 -0.03 -6.12
CA CYS A 68 49.12 1.28 -5.52
C CYS A 68 50.39 1.91 -4.89
N PRO A 69 50.43 3.25 -4.73
CA PRO A 69 50.79 3.80 -3.44
C PRO A 69 49.77 4.81 -2.90
N LYS A 70 49.54 4.70 -1.59
CA LYS A 70 48.69 5.52 -0.71
C LYS A 70 49.38 6.85 -0.29
N PRO A 71 48.64 7.77 0.35
CA PRO A 71 48.92 9.21 0.36
C PRO A 71 49.73 9.71 1.58
N TYR A 72 50.27 10.91 1.45
CA TYR A 72 51.01 11.67 2.47
C TYR A 72 50.07 12.20 3.58
N GLN A 73 50.51 12.05 4.83
CA GLN A 73 49.92 12.65 6.04
C GLN A 73 50.84 13.73 6.63
N GLY A 74 50.24 14.73 7.28
CA GLY A 74 50.69 15.24 8.58
C GLY A 74 51.25 16.68 8.63
N LEU A 75 50.55 17.59 9.31
CA LEU A 75 50.88 18.05 10.68
C LEU A 75 50.00 19.25 11.13
N ARG A 76 49.64 19.28 12.42
CA ARG A 76 48.82 20.28 13.14
C ARG A 76 49.67 21.09 14.14
N HIS A 77 49.36 22.39 14.30
CA HIS A 77 49.35 23.27 15.51
C HIS A 77 50.63 23.44 16.39
N PRO A 78 50.83 24.54 17.19
CA PRO A 78 49.85 25.17 18.11
C PRO A 78 49.92 26.71 18.35
N TRP A 79 49.10 27.13 19.31
CA TRP A 79 48.69 28.46 19.79
C TRP A 79 49.75 29.31 20.52
N THR A 80 49.57 30.64 20.53
CA THR A 80 50.12 31.59 21.53
C THR A 80 49.06 32.59 22.03
N ARG A 81 49.15 32.93 23.31
CA ARG A 81 48.29 33.79 24.17
C ARG A 81 48.73 35.27 24.17
N GLN A 82 47.91 36.10 24.84
CA GLN A 82 48.11 37.47 25.42
C GLN A 82 47.44 38.60 24.60
N CYS A 83 46.72 39.60 25.17
CA CYS A 83 46.68 40.14 26.53
C CYS A 83 45.29 40.73 26.88
N VAL A 84 45.11 40.92 28.19
CA VAL A 84 43.99 41.56 28.91
C VAL A 84 44.23 43.06 29.00
N GLU A 85 43.20 43.88 28.86
CA GLU A 85 43.12 45.19 29.50
C GLU A 85 41.76 45.35 30.22
N LEU A 86 41.88 45.76 31.48
CA LEU A 86 40.84 45.99 32.49
C LEU A 86 40.58 47.50 32.59
N PHE A 87 39.35 47.92 32.89
CA PHE A 87 38.99 49.06 33.79
C PHE A 87 37.45 49.20 33.90
N PRO A 88 36.88 49.83 34.95
CA PRO A 88 36.45 49.15 36.17
C PRO A 88 34.93 49.16 36.43
N LEU A 89 34.54 48.34 37.41
CA LEU A 89 33.22 48.27 38.02
C LEU A 89 32.79 49.58 38.67
N SER A 90 31.53 49.97 38.47
CA SER A 90 30.77 50.70 39.48
C SER A 90 29.41 50.03 39.70
N GLN A 91 29.09 49.85 40.98
CA GLN A 91 27.90 49.19 41.50
C GLN A 91 26.64 50.00 41.17
N ARG A 92 25.52 49.32 40.89
CA ARG A 92 24.28 49.44 41.70
C ARG A 92 23.12 48.59 41.17
N SER A 93 22.50 47.94 42.15
CA SER A 93 21.07 47.60 42.27
C SER A 93 20.43 46.65 41.26
N ALA A 94 20.15 45.45 41.77
CA ALA A 94 19.06 44.60 41.37
C ALA A 94 17.73 45.38 41.28
N GLN A 95 17.21 45.54 40.08
CA GLN A 95 15.81 45.80 39.75
C GLN A 95 15.70 45.74 38.22
N ASN A 96 15.40 44.55 37.67
CA ASN A 96 14.66 44.36 36.40
C ASN A 96 14.61 42.89 35.95
N LEU A 97 14.35 41.96 36.89
CA LEU A 97 13.91 40.60 36.54
C LEU A 97 12.43 40.54 36.07
N SER A 98 11.76 41.70 35.90
CA SER A 98 10.37 41.77 35.43
C SER A 98 10.20 42.13 33.95
N GLN A 99 11.27 42.48 33.23
CA GLN A 99 11.18 42.84 31.80
C GLN A 99 11.61 41.72 30.84
N PHE A 100 12.46 40.77 31.26
CA PHE A 100 12.81 39.61 30.44
C PHE A 100 11.70 38.54 30.42
N ALA A 101 10.91 38.43 31.51
CA ALA A 101 9.78 37.52 31.58
C ALA A 101 8.56 37.97 30.76
N ARG A 102 8.47 39.26 30.38
CA ARG A 102 7.38 39.80 29.55
C ARG A 102 7.57 39.56 28.05
N TRP A 103 8.81 39.36 27.59
CA TRP A 103 9.09 39.09 26.17
C TRP A 103 8.89 37.61 25.82
N VAL A 104 9.24 36.69 26.73
CA VAL A 104 9.02 35.24 26.54
C VAL A 104 7.52 34.87 26.61
N TRP A 105 6.70 35.66 27.32
CA TRP A 105 5.26 35.38 27.44
C TRP A 105 4.41 35.93 26.28
N CYS A 106 4.76 37.07 25.69
CA CYS A 106 4.05 37.60 24.52
C CYS A 106 4.27 36.77 23.22
N SER A 107 5.43 36.14 23.06
CA SER A 107 5.70 35.23 21.92
C SER A 107 4.98 33.88 22.05
N ALA A 108 4.72 33.41 23.27
CA ALA A 108 3.99 32.16 23.53
C ALA A 108 2.46 32.31 23.37
N ILE A 109 1.90 33.50 23.59
CA ILE A 109 0.47 33.77 23.35
C ILE A 109 0.20 34.00 21.86
N SER A 110 1.08 34.68 21.13
CA SER A 110 0.96 34.85 19.66
C SER A 110 1.02 33.51 18.90
N GLN A 111 1.88 32.58 19.31
CA GLN A 111 1.95 31.23 18.70
C GLN A 111 0.78 30.33 19.10
N ARG A 112 0.20 30.49 20.30
CA ARG A 112 -1.01 29.74 20.72
C ARG A 112 -2.30 30.28 20.11
N THR A 113 -2.36 31.54 19.71
CA THR A 113 -3.51 32.09 18.97
C THR A 113 -3.48 31.73 17.49
N HIS A 114 -2.31 31.46 16.91
CA HIS A 114 -2.20 31.01 15.52
C HIS A 114 -2.50 29.51 15.33
N SER A 115 -2.22 28.63 16.30
CA SER A 115 -2.59 27.20 16.19
C SER A 115 -4.06 26.90 16.50
N ARG A 116 -4.80 27.84 17.12
CA ARG A 116 -6.23 27.68 17.45
C ARG A 116 -7.19 28.38 16.47
N ALA A 117 -6.67 29.15 15.51
CA ALA A 117 -7.46 29.93 14.54
C ALA A 117 -7.44 29.35 13.11
N GLN A 118 -6.95 28.12 12.91
CA GLN A 118 -7.05 27.37 11.65
C GLN A 118 -7.93 26.11 11.78
N LYS A 119 -8.97 26.14 12.62
CA LYS A 119 -10.22 25.43 12.28
C LYS A 119 -11.06 26.34 11.38
N LYS A 120 -10.50 26.72 10.22
CA LYS A 120 -11.35 27.21 9.14
C LYS A 120 -12.17 26.01 8.71
N SER A 121 -13.48 26.12 8.91
CA SER A 121 -14.49 25.34 8.21
C SER A 121 -14.14 25.34 6.72
N THR A 122 -13.40 24.33 6.29
CA THR A 122 -13.42 23.89 4.90
C THR A 122 -14.82 23.33 4.75
N LYS A 123 -15.72 24.10 4.13
CA LYS A 123 -16.92 23.53 3.52
C LYS A 123 -16.41 22.37 2.66
N ARG A 124 -16.56 21.13 3.14
CA ARG A 124 -16.24 19.93 2.38
C ARG A 124 -16.98 20.09 1.06
N ARG A 125 -16.24 20.12 -0.06
CA ARG A 125 -16.88 20.04 -1.37
C ARG A 125 -17.77 18.79 -1.33
N PRO A 126 -19.01 18.84 -1.83
CA PRO A 126 -19.84 17.65 -1.89
C PRO A 126 -19.07 16.60 -2.69
N THR A 127 -18.79 15.46 -2.06
CA THR A 127 -18.13 14.34 -2.72
C THR A 127 -19.05 13.83 -3.80
N LEU A 128 -18.57 13.76 -5.05
CA LEU A 128 -19.38 13.23 -6.13
C LEU A 128 -19.43 11.71 -5.98
N LEU A 129 -20.65 11.18 -6.03
CA LEU A 129 -20.92 9.76 -5.97
C LEU A 129 -21.24 9.27 -7.39
N HIS A 130 -20.50 8.27 -7.84
CA HIS A 130 -20.65 7.65 -9.16
C HIS A 130 -21.11 6.21 -9.00
N THR A 131 -21.84 5.68 -9.99
CA THR A 131 -22.37 4.31 -9.93
C THR A 131 -22.10 3.57 -11.23
N ILE A 132 -21.61 2.33 -11.11
CA ILE A 132 -21.62 1.30 -12.16
C ILE A 132 -22.54 0.17 -11.74
N ARG A 133 -23.17 -0.47 -12.72
CA ARG A 133 -24.10 -1.58 -12.46
C ARG A 133 -24.17 -2.55 -13.62
N ASN A 134 -24.48 -3.79 -13.28
CA ASN A 134 -24.93 -4.82 -14.20
C ASN A 134 -26.16 -5.52 -13.58
N GLU A 135 -26.49 -6.69 -14.08
CA GLU A 135 -27.68 -7.48 -13.73
C GLU A 135 -27.61 -8.05 -12.30
N ILE A 136 -26.40 -8.13 -11.72
CA ILE A 136 -26.14 -8.71 -10.39
C ILE A 136 -25.69 -7.62 -9.40
N LEU A 137 -24.76 -6.77 -9.82
CA LEU A 137 -24.05 -5.82 -8.98
C LEU A 137 -24.48 -4.38 -9.23
N THR A 138 -24.58 -3.61 -8.16
CA THR A 138 -24.60 -2.14 -8.17
C THR A 138 -23.51 -1.64 -7.22
N VAL A 139 -22.56 -0.88 -7.75
CA VAL A 139 -21.38 -0.40 -7.01
C VAL A 139 -21.34 1.11 -7.07
N SER A 140 -21.19 1.75 -5.91
CA SER A 140 -21.05 3.20 -5.81
C SER A 140 -19.67 3.60 -5.33
N ILE A 141 -19.09 4.61 -5.97
CA ILE A 141 -17.70 5.04 -5.79
C ILE A 141 -17.67 6.56 -5.60
N HIS A 142 -16.96 7.04 -4.58
CA HIS A 142 -16.68 8.46 -4.43
C HIS A 142 -15.52 8.89 -5.32
N SER A 143 -15.65 10.06 -5.96
CA SER A 143 -14.53 10.71 -6.63
C SER A 143 -13.42 11.12 -5.65
N LEU A 144 -13.79 11.47 -4.42
CA LEU A 144 -12.84 11.64 -3.31
C LEU A 144 -12.26 10.28 -2.94
N GLY A 145 -10.94 10.16 -3.03
CA GLY A 145 -10.20 8.94 -2.72
C GLY A 145 -10.36 7.81 -3.74
N ALA A 146 -11.14 8.02 -4.80
CA ALA A 146 -11.61 6.96 -5.69
C ALA A 146 -12.16 5.76 -4.90
N GLN A 147 -12.77 5.99 -3.72
CA GLN A 147 -13.06 4.93 -2.75
C GLN A 147 -14.43 4.30 -2.95
N LEU A 148 -14.52 2.98 -2.78
CA LEU A 148 -15.81 2.27 -2.76
C LEU A 148 -16.63 2.76 -1.56
N SER A 149 -17.93 2.98 -1.79
CA SER A 149 -18.89 3.42 -0.77
C SER A 149 -20.09 2.49 -0.62
N SER A 150 -20.37 1.67 -1.62
CA SER A 150 -21.41 0.64 -1.57
C SER A 150 -21.11 -0.44 -2.60
N ILE A 151 -21.30 -1.71 -2.21
CA ILE A 151 -21.25 -2.86 -3.09
C ILE A 151 -22.47 -3.72 -2.80
N ARG A 152 -23.47 -3.64 -3.68
CA ARG A 152 -24.70 -4.39 -3.55
C ARG A 152 -24.77 -5.51 -4.57
N ALA A 153 -25.03 -6.73 -4.11
CA ALA A 153 -25.37 -7.87 -4.93
C ALA A 153 -26.69 -8.48 -4.45
N ASN A 154 -27.63 -8.76 -5.37
CA ASN A 154 -28.90 -9.43 -5.04
C ASN A 154 -29.65 -8.79 -3.84
N GLY A 155 -29.65 -7.46 -3.74
CA GLY A 155 -30.30 -6.70 -2.67
C GLY A 155 -29.54 -6.65 -1.33
N THR A 156 -28.35 -7.25 -1.23
CA THR A 156 -27.51 -7.26 -0.03
C THR A 156 -26.38 -6.28 -0.15
N GLU A 157 -26.19 -5.44 0.86
CA GLU A 157 -24.99 -4.60 1.01
C GLU A 157 -23.86 -5.42 1.66
N TYR A 158 -22.74 -5.52 0.96
CA TYR A 158 -21.55 -6.25 1.41
C TYR A 158 -20.50 -5.31 2.03
N LEU A 159 -20.50 -4.02 1.70
CA LEU A 159 -19.51 -3.08 2.22
C LEU A 159 -19.98 -2.47 3.54
N TRP A 160 -19.05 -2.31 4.48
CA TRP A 160 -19.21 -1.47 5.66
C TRP A 160 -19.69 -0.06 5.25
N GLN A 161 -20.65 0.49 6.00
CA GLN A 161 -21.34 1.73 5.64
C GLN A 161 -20.78 3.00 6.34
N GLY A 162 -19.63 2.90 7.01
CA GLY A 162 -18.89 4.08 7.46
C GLY A 162 -19.49 4.80 8.66
N ASP A 163 -19.96 4.09 9.69
CA ASP A 163 -20.42 4.74 10.94
C ASP A 163 -19.26 5.52 11.58
N PRO A 164 -19.33 6.87 11.65
CA PRO A 164 -18.21 7.67 12.14
C PRO A 164 -17.88 7.45 13.62
N GLU A 165 -18.79 6.91 14.42
CA GLU A 165 -18.51 6.57 15.82
C GLU A 165 -17.62 5.32 15.93
N ILE A 166 -17.59 4.49 14.89
CA ILE A 166 -16.82 3.25 14.84
C ILE A 166 -15.64 3.37 13.87
N TRP A 167 -15.89 3.70 12.61
CA TRP A 167 -14.89 3.94 11.57
C TRP A 167 -15.58 4.58 10.37
N ALA A 168 -15.27 5.86 10.10
CA ALA A 168 -15.94 6.66 9.08
C ALA A 168 -15.54 6.28 7.64
N ASP A 169 -14.35 5.71 7.46
CA ASP A 169 -13.94 5.22 6.14
C ASP A 169 -14.62 3.87 5.85
N GLN A 170 -14.59 3.46 4.57
CA GLN A 170 -15.27 2.24 4.11
C GLN A 170 -14.30 1.33 3.36
N ALA A 171 -13.67 1.88 2.33
CA ALA A 171 -12.70 1.17 1.49
C ALA A 171 -11.66 2.13 0.89
N PRO A 172 -10.82 2.77 1.72
CA PRO A 172 -9.84 3.71 1.23
C PRO A 172 -8.81 3.03 0.31
N VAL A 173 -8.37 3.78 -0.70
CA VAL A 173 -7.22 3.42 -1.53
C VAL A 173 -5.96 4.02 -0.93
N LEU A 174 -4.93 3.20 -0.75
CA LEU A 174 -3.71 3.56 -0.02
C LEU A 174 -2.61 3.90 -1.03
N PHE A 175 -2.20 5.16 -1.09
CA PHE A 175 -1.12 5.66 -1.94
C PHE A 175 -0.68 7.07 -1.47
N PRO A 176 0.61 7.42 -1.50
CA PRO A 176 1.77 6.62 -1.94
C PRO A 176 2.43 5.85 -0.78
N TYR A 177 1.70 5.54 0.29
CA TYR A 177 2.25 4.84 1.43
C TYR A 177 1.17 3.99 2.12
N VAL A 178 1.58 2.88 2.74
CA VAL A 178 0.68 1.97 3.45
C VAL A 178 0.97 2.07 4.95
N ALA A 179 -0.08 2.27 5.75
CA ALA A 179 -0.02 2.40 7.19
C ALA A 179 0.87 3.58 7.62
N ARG A 180 1.67 3.42 8.68
CA ARG A 180 2.28 4.50 9.45
C ARG A 180 3.73 4.79 9.06
N LEU A 181 4.08 6.07 9.14
CA LEU A 181 5.45 6.57 9.22
C LEU A 181 5.74 7.05 10.64
N THR A 182 6.94 6.75 11.13
CA THR A 182 7.41 7.27 12.42
C THR A 182 7.42 8.80 12.36
N LYS A 183 6.77 9.44 13.33
CA LYS A 183 6.55 10.89 13.38
C LYS A 183 5.84 11.46 12.14
N GLU A 184 5.14 10.62 11.37
CA GLU A 184 4.49 10.99 10.10
C GLU A 184 5.50 11.58 9.08
N GLN A 185 6.76 11.14 9.13
CA GLN A 185 7.86 11.70 8.34
C GLN A 185 8.70 10.63 7.65
N TYR A 186 9.36 11.02 6.57
CA TYR A 186 10.41 10.26 5.91
C TYR A 186 11.48 11.20 5.33
N HIS A 187 12.65 10.64 5.00
CA HIS A 187 13.74 11.32 4.31
C HIS A 187 13.79 10.92 2.84
N TYR A 188 14.10 11.87 1.95
CA TYR A 188 14.42 11.58 0.56
C TYR A 188 15.27 12.71 -0.02
N GLY A 189 16.36 12.37 -0.71
CA GLY A 189 17.24 13.36 -1.36
C GLY A 189 17.85 14.40 -0.40
N GLY A 190 18.06 14.03 0.87
CA GLY A 190 18.59 14.92 1.92
C GLY A 190 17.54 15.83 2.58
N GLU A 191 16.29 15.80 2.13
CA GLU A 191 15.19 16.59 2.69
C GLU A 191 14.25 15.71 3.54
N THR A 192 13.46 16.35 4.40
CA THR A 192 12.43 15.68 5.23
C THR A 192 11.05 16.05 4.75
N TYR A 193 10.21 15.05 4.52
CA TYR A 193 8.83 15.20 4.09
C TYR A 193 7.89 14.68 5.16
N SER A 194 6.65 15.18 5.16
CA SER A 194 5.58 14.70 6.05
C SER A 194 4.45 14.09 5.23
N LEU A 195 4.00 12.92 5.65
CA LEU A 195 2.97 12.16 4.97
C LEU A 195 2.08 11.46 6.02
N PRO A 196 0.74 11.64 5.94
CA PRO A 196 -0.16 11.03 6.92
C PRO A 196 -0.24 9.52 6.73
N ILE A 197 -0.86 8.85 7.70
CA ILE A 197 -1.16 7.42 7.61
C ILE A 197 -1.89 7.08 6.31
N HIS A 198 -1.43 6.04 5.62
CA HIS A 198 -1.95 5.58 4.32
C HIS A 198 -1.76 6.56 3.13
N GLY A 199 -0.95 7.59 3.30
CA GLY A 199 -0.72 8.59 2.26
C GLY A 199 -1.92 9.52 2.05
N PHE A 200 -1.93 10.23 0.92
CA PHE A 200 -2.92 11.29 0.65
C PHE A 200 -4.01 10.89 -0.35
N ALA A 201 -3.90 9.73 -1.02
CA ALA A 201 -4.83 9.36 -2.08
C ALA A 201 -6.28 9.35 -1.58
N LYS A 202 -6.56 8.68 -0.45
CA LYS A 202 -7.91 8.63 0.16
C LYS A 202 -8.54 10.00 0.44
N ASP A 203 -7.72 11.05 0.63
CA ASP A 203 -8.16 12.41 0.93
C ASP A 203 -8.06 13.36 -0.28
N SER A 204 -7.74 12.83 -1.47
CA SER A 204 -7.57 13.59 -2.72
C SER A 204 -8.77 13.44 -3.64
N GLU A 205 -9.13 14.51 -4.35
CA GLU A 205 -10.17 14.46 -5.38
C GLU A 205 -9.61 13.91 -6.69
N PHE A 206 -10.18 12.83 -7.21
CA PHE A 206 -9.77 12.24 -8.48
C PHE A 206 -10.62 12.79 -9.63
N ALA A 207 -10.01 12.97 -10.79
CA ALA A 207 -10.75 13.19 -12.03
C ALA A 207 -11.36 11.86 -12.49
N PHE A 208 -12.67 11.81 -12.72
CA PHE A 208 -13.33 10.58 -13.17
C PHE A 208 -13.52 10.55 -14.68
N SER A 209 -13.54 9.34 -15.23
CA SER A 209 -13.94 9.01 -16.59
C SER A 209 -14.85 7.79 -16.57
N GLN A 210 -16.07 7.93 -17.09
CA GLN A 210 -16.96 6.78 -17.27
C GLN A 210 -16.72 6.16 -18.65
N GLU A 211 -16.34 4.89 -18.67
CA GLU A 211 -16.06 4.14 -19.91
C GLU A 211 -17.32 3.44 -20.43
N SER A 212 -18.13 2.91 -19.51
CA SER A 212 -19.41 2.27 -19.81
C SER A 212 -20.33 2.27 -18.58
N PRO A 213 -21.57 1.75 -18.67
CA PRO A 213 -22.40 1.51 -17.49
C PRO A 213 -21.79 0.54 -16.46
N GLN A 214 -20.81 -0.27 -16.87
CA GLN A 214 -20.18 -1.33 -16.09
C GLN A 214 -18.70 -1.05 -15.76
N ALA A 215 -18.13 0.05 -16.25
CA ALA A 215 -16.72 0.39 -16.06
C ALA A 215 -16.49 1.90 -15.91
N MET A 216 -15.62 2.27 -14.98
CA MET A 216 -15.15 3.65 -14.80
C MET A 216 -13.72 3.70 -14.25
N ALA A 217 -13.05 4.83 -14.44
CA ALA A 217 -11.71 5.08 -13.94
C ALA A 217 -11.62 6.46 -13.26
N PHE A 218 -10.73 6.55 -12.27
CA PHE A 218 -10.44 7.74 -11.49
C PHE A 218 -8.95 7.99 -11.53
N SER A 219 -8.51 9.17 -11.95
CA SER A 219 -7.09 9.53 -12.06
C SER A 219 -6.72 10.70 -11.16
N LEU A 220 -5.58 10.57 -10.48
CA LEU A 220 -4.90 11.59 -9.71
C LEU A 220 -3.49 11.78 -10.28
N SER A 221 -3.11 13.02 -10.56
CA SER A 221 -1.73 13.35 -10.93
C SER A 221 -1.13 14.25 -9.86
N ASP A 222 0.21 14.30 -9.83
CA ASP A 222 0.90 15.18 -8.90
C ASP A 222 0.50 16.65 -9.11
N SER A 223 0.54 17.39 -8.01
CA SER A 223 0.20 18.81 -7.93
C SER A 223 1.26 19.52 -7.09
N PRO A 224 1.31 20.87 -7.10
CA PRO A 224 2.12 21.61 -6.14
C PRO A 224 1.83 21.20 -4.68
N GLU A 225 0.59 20.80 -4.36
CA GLU A 225 0.17 20.35 -3.03
C GLU A 225 0.79 19.00 -2.67
N THR A 226 0.61 17.99 -3.50
CA THR A 226 1.14 16.65 -3.24
C THR A 226 2.66 16.64 -3.25
N ARG A 227 3.31 17.44 -4.13
CA ARG A 227 4.77 17.56 -4.18
C ARG A 227 5.41 18.14 -2.92
N ARG A 228 4.66 18.83 -2.07
CA ARG A 228 5.15 19.25 -0.73
C ARG A 228 5.29 18.08 0.24
N ALA A 229 4.51 17.02 0.05
CA ALA A 229 4.51 15.82 0.90
C ALA A 229 5.22 14.63 0.24
N TYR A 230 5.31 14.61 -1.09
CA TYR A 230 5.81 13.50 -1.89
C TYR A 230 6.45 14.02 -3.19
N PRO A 231 7.79 14.17 -3.25
CA PRO A 231 8.49 14.96 -4.26
C PRO A 231 8.68 14.23 -5.60
N PHE A 232 7.73 13.38 -5.99
CA PHE A 232 7.77 12.65 -7.26
C PHE A 232 6.65 13.11 -8.18
N PRO A 233 6.93 13.28 -9.49
CA PRO A 233 5.90 13.27 -10.51
C PRO A 233 5.22 11.90 -10.52
N PHE A 234 3.89 11.87 -10.61
CA PHE A 234 3.15 10.60 -10.68
C PHE A 234 1.84 10.78 -11.44
N ARG A 235 1.35 9.68 -12.01
CA ARG A 235 -0.05 9.51 -12.37
C ARG A 235 -0.55 8.22 -11.76
N PHE A 236 -1.62 8.31 -11.00
CA PHE A 236 -2.25 7.17 -10.33
C PHE A 236 -3.70 7.06 -10.78
N THR A 237 -4.05 5.93 -11.38
CA THR A 237 -5.41 5.63 -11.83
C THR A 237 -5.96 4.42 -11.07
N VAL A 238 -7.17 4.58 -10.54
CA VAL A 238 -7.98 3.51 -9.95
C VAL A 238 -9.15 3.23 -10.87
N SER A 239 -9.27 2.00 -11.37
CA SER A 239 -10.37 1.58 -12.24
C SER A 239 -11.29 0.59 -11.55
N TYR A 240 -12.55 0.58 -11.95
CA TYR A 240 -13.58 -0.32 -11.47
C TYR A 240 -14.33 -0.90 -12.65
N ARG A 241 -14.39 -2.23 -12.76
CA ARG A 241 -15.11 -2.95 -13.82
C ARG A 241 -15.95 -4.07 -13.24
N LEU A 242 -17.17 -4.23 -13.76
CA LEU A 242 -18.08 -5.32 -13.38
C LEU A 242 -18.05 -6.46 -14.39
N GLU A 243 -17.95 -7.69 -13.92
CA GLU A 243 -18.01 -8.91 -14.73
C GLU A 243 -18.83 -9.99 -14.00
N GLY A 244 -20.10 -10.14 -14.37
CA GLY A 244 -21.02 -11.03 -13.65
C GLY A 244 -21.16 -10.59 -12.19
N ASN A 245 -20.89 -11.50 -11.24
CA ASN A 245 -20.87 -11.24 -9.81
C ASN A 245 -19.50 -10.75 -9.30
N ARG A 246 -18.61 -10.31 -10.19
CA ARG A 246 -17.27 -9.82 -9.84
C ARG A 246 -17.15 -8.31 -10.02
N LEU A 247 -16.47 -7.68 -9.06
CA LEU A 247 -15.94 -6.32 -9.16
C LEU A 247 -14.42 -6.42 -9.26
N ILE A 248 -13.85 -5.87 -10.34
CA ILE A 248 -12.41 -5.78 -10.55
C ILE A 248 -11.99 -4.35 -10.24
N GLN A 249 -11.15 -4.18 -9.23
CA GLN A 249 -10.51 -2.91 -8.88
C GLN A 249 -9.07 -2.93 -9.40
N GLY A 250 -8.80 -2.10 -10.40
CA GLY A 250 -7.45 -1.95 -10.98
C GLY A 250 -6.72 -0.75 -10.41
N PHE A 251 -5.41 -0.88 -10.27
CA PHE A 251 -4.47 0.18 -9.90
C PHE A 251 -3.42 0.30 -10.99
N LEU A 252 -3.25 1.51 -11.53
CA LEU A 252 -2.22 1.84 -12.50
C LEU A 252 -1.40 3.02 -11.95
N VAL A 253 -0.13 2.77 -11.67
CA VAL A 253 0.81 3.79 -11.20
C VAL A 253 1.85 4.03 -12.28
N GLU A 254 2.00 5.27 -12.72
CA GLU A 254 2.94 5.70 -13.75
C GLU A 254 3.93 6.68 -13.13
N ASN A 255 5.22 6.53 -13.47
CA ASN A 255 6.27 7.48 -13.12
C ASN A 255 6.66 8.31 -14.36
N PRO A 256 6.07 9.50 -14.58
CA PRO A 256 6.47 10.39 -15.67
C PRO A 256 7.73 11.19 -15.36
N GLY A 257 8.32 11.01 -14.17
CA GLY A 257 9.51 11.73 -13.72
C GLY A 257 10.81 11.19 -14.32
N PRO A 258 11.92 11.94 -14.16
CA PRO A 258 13.23 11.54 -14.66
C PRO A 258 13.97 10.56 -13.74
N ASP A 259 13.52 10.39 -12.50
CA ASP A 259 14.16 9.59 -11.46
C ASP A 259 13.27 8.43 -11.02
N THR A 260 13.84 7.41 -10.36
CA THR A 260 13.08 6.31 -9.76
C THR A 260 12.13 6.82 -8.67
N MET A 261 10.85 6.43 -8.76
CA MET A 261 9.81 6.74 -7.79
C MET A 261 9.64 5.60 -6.78
N PHE A 262 9.51 5.93 -5.49
CA PHE A 262 9.34 4.95 -4.40
C PHE A 262 7.98 5.10 -3.72
N PHE A 263 7.17 4.05 -3.63
CA PHE A 263 5.82 4.16 -3.08
C PHE A 263 5.30 2.86 -2.45
N GLY A 264 4.31 3.01 -1.60
CA GLY A 264 3.40 1.96 -1.15
C GLY A 264 2.07 2.03 -1.88
N LEU A 265 1.45 0.86 -2.06
CA LEU A 265 0.14 0.71 -2.70
C LEU A 265 -0.67 -0.34 -1.93
N GLY A 266 -1.96 -0.12 -1.77
CA GLY A 266 -2.86 -1.10 -1.17
C GLY A 266 -4.33 -0.71 -1.25
N GLY A 267 -5.20 -1.67 -0.97
CA GLY A 267 -6.62 -1.45 -0.70
C GLY A 267 -6.93 -1.68 0.77
N HIS A 268 -8.02 -1.08 1.27
CA HIS A 268 -8.48 -1.25 2.65
C HIS A 268 -10.01 -1.46 2.74
N PRO A 269 -10.63 -2.36 1.95
CA PRO A 269 -12.08 -2.56 1.99
C PRO A 269 -12.54 -3.24 3.28
N GLY A 270 -13.46 -2.57 3.99
CA GLY A 270 -14.20 -3.15 5.11
C GLY A 270 -15.48 -3.83 4.63
N PHE A 271 -15.60 -5.13 4.89
CA PHE A 271 -16.79 -5.92 4.57
C PHE A 271 -17.69 -6.03 5.79
N ARG A 272 -18.99 -5.80 5.59
CA ARG A 272 -20.01 -5.96 6.62
C ARG A 272 -20.03 -7.41 7.14
N VAL A 273 -20.10 -7.57 8.46
CA VAL A 273 -20.29 -8.86 9.12
C VAL A 273 -21.26 -8.66 10.29
N PRO A 274 -22.38 -9.40 10.37
CA PRO A 274 -22.79 -10.50 9.51
C PRO A 274 -23.34 -10.04 8.13
N LEU A 275 -23.14 -10.88 7.11
CA LEU A 275 -23.72 -10.69 5.76
C LEU A 275 -25.20 -11.11 5.69
N GLU A 276 -25.65 -11.93 6.63
CA GLU A 276 -27.00 -12.50 6.69
C GLU A 276 -27.64 -12.27 8.06
N GLU A 277 -28.95 -12.06 8.07
CA GLU A 277 -29.71 -11.89 9.31
C GLU A 277 -29.72 -13.20 10.12
N GLY A 278 -29.65 -13.10 11.45
CA GLY A 278 -29.62 -14.27 12.35
C GLY A 278 -28.23 -14.91 12.53
N LEU A 279 -27.21 -14.44 11.80
CA LEU A 279 -25.81 -14.77 12.06
C LEU A 279 -25.15 -13.69 12.94
N ARG A 280 -24.02 -14.03 13.56
CA ARG A 280 -23.19 -13.16 14.41
C ARG A 280 -21.78 -13.05 13.82
N PHE A 281 -21.00 -12.10 14.31
CA PHE A 281 -19.61 -11.90 13.89
C PHE A 281 -18.77 -13.18 14.01
N GLU A 282 -18.91 -13.88 15.13
CA GLU A 282 -18.17 -15.12 15.46
C GLU A 282 -18.62 -16.34 14.65
N ASP A 283 -19.71 -16.22 13.88
CA ASP A 283 -20.13 -17.29 12.98
C ASP A 283 -19.38 -17.24 11.64
N TYR A 284 -18.58 -16.20 11.41
CA TYR A 284 -17.78 -15.98 10.20
C TYR A 284 -16.31 -16.35 10.39
N ARG A 285 -15.65 -16.61 9.27
CA ARG A 285 -14.22 -16.91 9.19
C ARG A 285 -13.63 -16.37 7.89
N VAL A 286 -12.32 -16.11 7.91
CA VAL A 286 -11.52 -15.82 6.73
C VAL A 286 -10.71 -17.06 6.38
N GLU A 287 -10.88 -17.57 5.17
CA GLU A 287 -10.11 -18.69 4.63
C GLU A 287 -9.10 -18.18 3.61
N LEU A 288 -7.83 -18.51 3.78
CA LEU A 288 -6.79 -18.16 2.81
C LEU A 288 -6.68 -19.22 1.72
N SER A 289 -6.15 -18.84 0.57
CA SER A 289 -5.84 -19.77 -0.53
C SER A 289 -4.98 -20.96 -0.06
N PRO A 290 -5.18 -22.18 -0.59
CA PRO A 290 -4.54 -23.41 -0.07
C PRO A 290 -3.01 -23.42 -0.02
N GLU A 291 -2.35 -22.64 -0.86
CA GLU A 291 -0.89 -22.48 -0.90
C GLU A 291 -0.33 -21.53 0.17
N ALA A 292 -1.19 -20.83 0.93
CA ALA A 292 -0.77 -19.87 1.93
C ALA A 292 0.11 -20.52 3.02
N GLN A 293 1.22 -19.87 3.35
CA GLN A 293 2.10 -20.22 4.46
C GLN A 293 2.36 -18.96 5.29
N PRO A 294 1.31 -18.39 5.91
CA PRO A 294 1.37 -17.02 6.38
C PRO A 294 2.36 -16.88 7.54
N VAL A 295 3.12 -15.81 7.48
CA VAL A 295 3.97 -15.33 8.58
C VAL A 295 3.38 -14.01 9.05
N ARG A 296 3.08 -13.89 10.34
CA ARG A 296 2.61 -12.63 10.92
C ARG A 296 3.78 -11.68 11.03
N VAL A 297 3.61 -10.52 10.40
CA VAL A 297 4.54 -9.40 10.50
C VAL A 297 4.53 -8.88 11.93
N GLY A 298 5.72 -8.66 12.49
CA GLY A 298 5.88 -8.22 13.88
C GLY A 298 5.62 -6.72 14.05
N PHE A 299 4.69 -6.37 14.96
CA PHE A 299 4.34 -5.00 15.31
C PHE A 299 4.63 -4.66 16.78
N THR A 300 5.00 -3.41 17.04
CA THR A 300 4.99 -2.83 18.39
C THR A 300 3.56 -2.41 18.78
N PRO A 301 3.28 -2.17 20.07
CA PRO A 301 1.97 -1.65 20.50
C PRO A 301 1.59 -0.30 19.88
N GLN A 302 2.54 0.43 19.33
CA GLN A 302 2.31 1.69 18.59
C GLN A 302 2.07 1.48 17.08
N CYS A 303 1.97 0.23 16.64
CA CYS A 303 1.68 -0.21 15.28
C CYS A 303 2.79 0.12 14.28
N PHE A 304 4.05 -0.05 14.69
CA PHE A 304 5.23 0.03 13.83
C PHE A 304 5.94 -1.31 13.71
N LEU A 305 6.73 -1.50 12.66
CA LEU A 305 7.51 -2.73 12.48
C LEU A 305 8.54 -2.89 13.60
N ASN A 306 8.63 -4.10 14.15
CA ASN A 306 9.62 -4.48 15.16
C ASN A 306 10.65 -5.51 14.66
N GLY A 307 10.47 -6.04 13.43
CA GLY A 307 11.35 -7.04 12.83
C GLY A 307 11.23 -8.46 13.40
N GLN A 308 10.25 -8.71 14.27
CA GLN A 308 10.01 -10.00 14.92
C GLN A 308 8.84 -10.74 14.27
N ASP A 309 9.02 -11.11 13.02
CA ASP A 309 8.07 -11.93 12.27
C ASP A 309 7.96 -13.34 12.89
N LYS A 310 6.75 -13.90 12.90
CA LYS A 310 6.49 -15.24 13.44
C LYS A 310 5.56 -16.03 12.52
N PRO A 311 5.78 -17.34 12.33
CA PRO A 311 4.80 -18.18 11.65
C PRO A 311 3.39 -17.98 12.22
N TYR A 312 2.40 -17.89 11.35
CA TYR A 312 1.00 -17.71 11.76
C TYR A 312 0.22 -18.99 11.43
N PRO A 313 0.17 -19.98 12.33
CA PRO A 313 -0.46 -21.25 12.04
C PRO A 313 -1.97 -21.06 11.84
N LEU A 314 -2.49 -21.58 10.73
CA LEU A 314 -3.91 -21.65 10.44
C LEU A 314 -4.36 -23.12 10.53
N GLU A 315 -5.48 -23.35 11.19
CA GLU A 315 -6.12 -24.66 11.19
C GLU A 315 -6.93 -24.81 9.89
N SER A 316 -6.55 -25.77 9.04
CA SER A 316 -7.19 -25.99 7.73
C SER A 316 -7.22 -24.75 6.82
N GLY A 317 -6.28 -23.82 6.96
CA GLY A 317 -6.22 -22.59 6.16
C GLY A 317 -7.21 -21.50 6.58
N VAL A 318 -7.82 -21.65 7.76
CA VAL A 318 -8.92 -20.79 8.23
C VAL A 318 -8.53 -19.98 9.47
N LEU A 319 -8.97 -18.73 9.50
CA LEU A 319 -8.96 -17.82 10.64
C LEU A 319 -10.41 -17.55 11.10
N PRO A 320 -10.86 -18.16 12.21
CA PRO A 320 -12.16 -17.83 12.81
C PRO A 320 -12.19 -16.39 13.31
N LEU A 321 -13.28 -15.67 13.04
CA LEU A 321 -13.43 -14.29 13.51
C LEU A 321 -13.89 -14.23 14.97
N SER A 322 -13.32 -13.31 15.72
CA SER A 322 -13.84 -12.85 17.01
C SER A 322 -13.46 -11.39 17.20
N HIS A 323 -14.26 -10.61 17.92
CA HIS A 323 -13.96 -9.18 18.10
C HIS A 323 -12.61 -8.94 18.79
N SER A 324 -12.26 -9.76 19.79
CA SER A 324 -10.99 -9.67 20.51
C SER A 324 -9.76 -10.03 19.67
N LEU A 325 -9.94 -10.63 18.49
CA LEU A 325 -8.85 -10.99 17.59
C LEU A 325 -8.01 -9.77 17.17
N PHE A 326 -8.63 -8.58 17.16
CA PHE A 326 -8.05 -7.33 16.69
C PHE A 326 -7.76 -6.34 17.82
N ASP A 327 -7.78 -6.78 19.08
CA ASP A 327 -7.47 -5.92 20.24
C ASP A 327 -6.03 -5.40 20.25
N GLU A 328 -5.10 -6.11 19.60
CA GLU A 328 -3.71 -5.68 19.35
C GLU A 328 -3.54 -5.05 17.96
N ASP A 329 -4.60 -4.46 17.41
CA ASP A 329 -4.67 -3.89 16.04
C ASP A 329 -4.57 -4.98 14.94
N ALA A 330 -4.27 -4.58 13.71
CA ALA A 330 -4.33 -5.42 12.52
C ALA A 330 -3.44 -6.68 12.62
N ILE A 331 -3.97 -7.79 12.10
CA ILE A 331 -3.17 -8.97 11.78
C ILE A 331 -2.65 -8.79 10.36
N VAL A 332 -1.35 -8.49 10.23
CA VAL A 332 -0.71 -8.36 8.92
C VAL A 332 0.10 -9.62 8.64
N LEU A 333 -0.19 -10.25 7.51
CA LEU A 333 0.43 -11.49 7.06
C LEU A 333 1.29 -11.20 5.83
N ARG A 334 2.51 -11.72 5.80
CA ARG A 334 3.28 -11.93 4.56
C ARG A 334 3.06 -13.37 4.09
N GLU A 335 3.26 -13.60 2.79
CA GLU A 335 3.01 -14.89 2.15
C GLU A 335 1.56 -15.41 2.35
N PRO A 336 0.54 -14.55 2.17
CA PRO A 336 -0.88 -14.91 2.40
C PRO A 336 -1.46 -15.84 1.31
N GLY A 337 -0.68 -16.19 0.29
CA GLY A 337 -1.18 -16.80 -0.95
C GLY A 337 -1.75 -15.74 -1.91
N CYS A 338 -2.73 -16.10 -2.73
CA CYS A 338 -3.27 -15.22 -3.77
C CYS A 338 -4.72 -14.74 -3.54
N GLY A 339 -5.39 -15.22 -2.48
CA GLY A 339 -6.76 -14.81 -2.18
C GLY A 339 -7.21 -15.15 -0.77
N ALA A 340 -8.31 -14.52 -0.36
CA ALA A 340 -8.98 -14.74 0.91
C ALA A 340 -10.49 -14.80 0.72
N ARG A 341 -11.19 -15.62 1.50
CA ARG A 341 -12.65 -15.78 1.44
C ARG A 341 -13.28 -15.56 2.81
N LEU A 342 -14.19 -14.60 2.91
CA LEU A 342 -15.01 -14.32 4.08
C LEU A 342 -16.37 -15.02 3.95
N TYR A 343 -16.67 -15.95 4.84
CA TYR A 343 -17.95 -16.67 4.83
C TYR A 343 -18.31 -17.23 6.19
N SER A 344 -19.57 -17.64 6.34
CA SER A 344 -20.03 -18.47 7.46
C SER A 344 -20.38 -19.87 6.95
N PRO A 345 -19.97 -20.96 7.63
CA PRO A 345 -20.42 -22.31 7.31
C PRO A 345 -21.93 -22.52 7.48
N ARG A 346 -22.62 -21.60 8.17
CA ARG A 346 -24.07 -21.62 8.37
C ARG A 346 -24.82 -20.72 7.39
N GLY A 347 -24.10 -19.94 6.59
CA GLY A 347 -24.65 -18.93 5.68
C GLY A 347 -24.53 -19.35 4.21
N GLY A 348 -25.32 -18.68 3.36
CA GLY A 348 -25.25 -18.83 1.91
C GLY A 348 -24.39 -17.77 1.21
N ARG A 349 -24.05 -16.66 1.89
CA ARG A 349 -23.34 -15.52 1.29
C ARG A 349 -21.87 -15.51 1.67
N ALA A 350 -21.04 -15.11 0.71
CA ALA A 350 -19.61 -14.97 0.89
C ALA A 350 -19.04 -13.82 0.07
N VAL A 351 -17.84 -13.39 0.47
CA VAL A 351 -16.97 -12.54 -0.34
C VAL A 351 -15.66 -13.26 -0.55
N ALA A 352 -15.26 -13.46 -1.80
CA ALA A 352 -13.88 -13.82 -2.14
C ALA A 352 -13.14 -12.58 -2.61
N VAL A 353 -11.90 -12.42 -2.16
CA VAL A 353 -11.00 -11.32 -2.51
C VAL A 353 -9.73 -11.96 -3.07
N ASP A 354 -9.54 -11.88 -4.38
CA ASP A 354 -8.32 -12.31 -5.05
C ASP A 354 -7.39 -11.10 -5.22
N PHE A 355 -6.12 -11.27 -4.89
CA PHE A 355 -5.12 -10.20 -4.89
C PHE A 355 -3.76 -10.67 -5.41
N PRO A 356 -3.68 -11.19 -6.64
CA PRO A 356 -2.41 -11.63 -7.21
C PRO A 356 -1.40 -10.47 -7.25
N GLY A 357 -0.19 -10.72 -6.77
CA GLY A 357 0.87 -9.71 -6.74
C GLY A 357 0.83 -8.73 -5.57
N PHE A 358 -0.04 -8.96 -4.58
CA PHE A 358 0.01 -8.31 -3.27
C PHE A 358 0.72 -9.23 -2.26
N PRO A 359 1.98 -8.95 -1.87
CA PRO A 359 2.77 -9.81 -0.99
C PRO A 359 2.30 -9.84 0.47
N TYR A 360 1.44 -8.88 0.87
CA TYR A 360 0.94 -8.76 2.23
C TYR A 360 -0.58 -8.67 2.26
N LEU A 361 -1.17 -9.19 3.34
CA LEU A 361 -2.59 -9.09 3.65
C LEU A 361 -2.78 -8.55 5.07
N GLY A 362 -3.41 -7.39 5.20
CA GLY A 362 -3.93 -6.90 6.47
C GLY A 362 -5.33 -7.45 6.73
N LEU A 363 -5.58 -7.91 7.96
CA LEU A 363 -6.92 -8.19 8.46
C LEU A 363 -7.16 -7.32 9.68
N TRP A 364 -8.21 -6.51 9.65
CA TRP A 364 -8.44 -5.51 10.68
C TRP A 364 -9.91 -5.31 10.98
N HIS A 365 -10.20 -4.99 12.22
CA HIS A 365 -11.48 -4.51 12.69
C HIS A 365 -11.18 -3.55 13.86
N ARG A 366 -12.08 -2.59 14.12
CA ARG A 366 -11.84 -1.55 15.11
C ARG A 366 -11.58 -2.18 16.50
N PRO A 367 -10.36 -2.03 17.07
CA PRO A 367 -9.98 -2.68 18.33
C PRO A 367 -10.93 -2.32 19.48
N HIS A 368 -11.18 -3.27 20.40
CA HIS A 368 -12.02 -3.08 21.58
C HIS A 368 -13.46 -2.61 21.29
N THR A 369 -14.02 -3.02 20.15
CA THR A 369 -15.41 -2.75 19.78
C THR A 369 -16.14 -4.02 19.35
N SER A 370 -17.45 -3.93 19.21
CA SER A 370 -18.26 -4.93 18.53
C SER A 370 -18.59 -4.51 17.08
N ALA A 371 -17.68 -3.82 16.40
CA ALA A 371 -17.97 -3.28 15.07
C ALA A 371 -18.39 -4.40 14.09
N PRO A 372 -19.46 -4.20 13.30
CA PRO A 372 -20.01 -5.25 12.45
C PRO A 372 -19.33 -5.26 11.07
N TYR A 373 -18.00 -5.31 11.03
CA TYR A 373 -17.23 -5.41 9.80
C TYR A 373 -15.87 -6.07 10.01
N VAL A 374 -15.25 -6.56 8.94
CA VAL A 374 -13.81 -6.89 8.93
C VAL A 374 -13.20 -6.38 7.64
N CYS A 375 -12.05 -5.74 7.73
CA CYS A 375 -11.24 -5.32 6.61
C CYS A 375 -10.38 -6.48 6.11
N ILE A 376 -10.32 -6.63 4.80
CA ILE A 376 -9.42 -7.56 4.10
C ILE A 376 -8.60 -6.70 3.15
N GLU A 377 -7.32 -6.53 3.46
CA GLU A 377 -6.53 -5.42 2.95
C GLU A 377 -5.27 -5.91 2.20
N PRO A 378 -5.38 -6.11 0.88
CA PRO A 378 -4.20 -6.44 0.08
C PRO A 378 -3.24 -5.26 0.01
N TRP A 379 -1.99 -5.48 0.43
CA TRP A 379 -0.95 -4.44 0.46
C TRP A 379 0.30 -4.85 -0.34
N CYS A 380 0.97 -3.85 -0.93
CA CYS A 380 2.26 -3.99 -1.60
C CYS A 380 3.45 -3.58 -0.75
N SER A 381 3.24 -2.93 0.39
CA SER A 381 4.31 -2.48 1.28
C SER A 381 3.88 -2.53 2.74
N LEU A 382 4.85 -2.34 3.65
CA LEU A 382 4.66 -2.34 5.09
C LEU A 382 4.93 -0.94 5.69
N PRO A 383 4.43 -0.66 6.91
CA PRO A 383 4.72 0.59 7.62
C PRO A 383 6.21 0.74 7.97
N SER A 384 6.58 1.89 8.52
CA SER A 384 7.94 2.14 8.98
C SER A 384 8.28 1.38 10.26
N ARG A 385 9.57 1.30 10.57
CA ARG A 385 10.07 0.86 11.88
C ARG A 385 9.85 1.93 12.95
N GLN A 386 9.69 1.49 14.20
CA GLN A 386 9.50 2.40 15.32
C GLN A 386 10.75 3.25 15.56
N ASP A 387 10.55 4.53 15.91
CA ASP A 387 11.59 5.49 16.30
C ASP A 387 12.67 5.75 15.22
N LEU A 388 12.45 5.27 14.00
CA LEU A 388 13.26 5.54 12.82
C LEU A 388 12.44 6.27 11.75
N VAL A 389 12.87 7.49 11.41
CA VAL A 389 12.39 8.20 10.22
C VAL A 389 13.09 7.56 9.02
N GLU A 390 12.34 6.82 8.21
CA GLU A 390 12.88 6.02 7.10
C GLU A 390 13.44 6.91 5.99
N ASP A 391 14.52 6.46 5.34
CA ASP A 391 14.82 6.94 3.99
C ASP A 391 13.92 6.17 3.01
N LEU A 392 13.10 6.91 2.27
CA LEU A 392 12.09 6.32 1.39
C LEU A 392 12.72 5.43 0.30
N ALA A 393 13.94 5.75 -0.17
CA ALA A 393 14.62 4.97 -1.20
C ALA A 393 15.16 3.64 -0.66
N GLU A 394 15.44 3.56 0.65
CA GLU A 394 16.07 2.42 1.30
C GLU A 394 15.07 1.55 2.08
N GLN A 395 13.80 1.95 2.16
CA GLN A 395 12.79 1.21 2.89
C GLN A 395 12.45 -0.12 2.17
N PRO A 396 12.75 -1.29 2.75
CA PRO A 396 12.80 -2.55 1.99
C PRO A 396 11.50 -3.03 1.34
N SER A 397 10.34 -2.61 1.88
CA SER A 397 9.04 -3.07 1.39
C SER A 397 8.39 -2.11 0.39
N LEU A 398 8.97 -0.94 0.13
CA LEU A 398 8.43 -0.01 -0.85
C LEU A 398 8.71 -0.51 -2.27
N LEU A 399 7.77 -0.21 -3.16
CA LEU A 399 7.92 -0.45 -4.59
C LEU A 399 8.83 0.64 -5.18
N SER A 400 9.75 0.24 -6.05
CA SER A 400 10.56 1.15 -6.85
C SER A 400 10.11 1.08 -8.32
N LEU A 401 9.85 2.24 -8.92
CA LEU A 401 9.39 2.36 -10.30
C LEU A 401 10.32 3.30 -11.07
N PRO A 402 11.13 2.77 -12.00
CA PRO A 402 12.06 3.59 -12.80
C PRO A 402 11.35 4.68 -13.61
N ALA A 403 12.14 5.63 -14.11
CA ALA A 403 11.65 6.72 -14.94
C ALA A 403 10.93 6.20 -16.20
N GLY A 404 9.73 6.70 -16.46
CA GLY A 404 8.90 6.31 -17.61
C GLY A 404 8.18 4.97 -17.48
N GLU A 405 8.40 4.22 -16.39
CA GLU A 405 7.78 2.92 -16.19
C GLU A 405 6.38 3.01 -15.59
N THR A 406 5.64 1.91 -15.69
CA THR A 406 4.27 1.76 -15.19
C THR A 406 4.10 0.45 -14.41
N LEU A 407 3.33 0.49 -13.33
CA LEU A 407 2.96 -0.68 -12.54
C LEU A 407 1.45 -0.87 -12.52
N GLY A 408 0.99 -2.07 -12.91
CA GLY A 408 -0.40 -2.51 -12.78
C GLY A 408 -0.60 -3.50 -11.64
N ARG A 409 -1.69 -3.36 -10.88
CA ARG A 409 -2.18 -4.33 -9.89
C ARG A 409 -3.71 -4.41 -9.95
N GLU A 410 -4.28 -5.56 -9.59
CA GLU A 410 -5.72 -5.74 -9.53
C GLU A 410 -6.12 -6.48 -8.26
N ILE A 411 -7.25 -6.06 -7.67
CA ILE A 411 -7.97 -6.82 -6.66
C ILE A 411 -9.32 -7.20 -7.26
N ILE A 412 -9.69 -8.47 -7.15
CA ILE A 412 -10.95 -9.00 -7.67
C ILE A 412 -11.82 -9.40 -6.50
N PHE A 413 -13.00 -8.82 -6.41
CA PHE A 413 -14.02 -9.17 -5.43
C PHE A 413 -15.10 -10.01 -6.10
N THR A 414 -15.38 -11.20 -5.57
CA THR A 414 -16.47 -12.07 -6.03
C THR A 414 -17.51 -12.20 -4.93
N PHE A 415 -18.79 -11.98 -5.28
CA PHE A 415 -19.90 -11.98 -4.32
C PHE A 415 -20.85 -13.15 -4.59
N ASP A 416 -21.06 -13.98 -3.57
CA ASP A 416 -22.00 -15.12 -3.58
C ASP A 416 -23.32 -14.77 -2.88
#